data_AF-A0A2G9QLP3-F1
#
_entry.id   AF-A0A2G9QLP3-F1
#
_cell.length_a   1.000
_cell.length_b   1.000
_cell.length_c   1.000
_cell.angle_alpha   90.00
_cell.angle_beta   90.00
_cell.angle_gamma   90.00
#
_symmetry.space_group_name_H-M   'P 1'
#
loop_
_entity.id
_entity.type
_entity.pdbx_description
1 polymer ?
#
loop_
_entity_poly.entity_id
_entity_poly.type
_entity_poly.pdbx_seq_one_letter_code
_entity_poly.pdbx_strand_id
1 'polypeptide(L)'
;VYFKQYCHKCLNGYNPYYVESIECKRPERRHRPTDRQTYRPEPCTSSREVAVCNLASLALNMYVTSDRTFDFKKLADVTKVIVRNLNKIIEINFYPVPEAENSNKRHRPIGIGVQGLADAFILMRYPFESPEAQLLNKQIFETIYYAALESSCDLAKELGPYETYQGSPVSKGILQPDMWNVTPTDLWDWAPLREKIAKHGVRNSLLVAPMPTASTAQILGNNESIEPYTSNIYTRRVLSGEFQNIPEIPNDLKELYKTVWEISQKTIIQMAADRGAFIDQSQSLNIHVAEPNYGKLTSMHFYGWKQ
;
A
#
# COMPACT_ATOMS: atom_id res chain seq x y z
N VAL A 1 1.03 -4.55 29.93
CA VAL A 1 0.37 -5.86 30.13
C VAL A 1 -0.26 -6.38 28.84
N TYR A 2 -1.11 -5.61 28.17
CA TYR A 2 -1.79 -6.03 26.91
C TYR A 2 -0.84 -6.38 25.75
N PHE A 3 0.21 -5.58 25.51
CA PHE A 3 1.18 -5.87 24.46
C PHE A 3 1.95 -7.18 24.69
N LYS A 4 2.22 -7.52 25.96
CA LYS A 4 2.87 -8.79 26.31
C LYS A 4 2.00 -10.00 25.99
N GLN A 5 0.69 -9.89 26.23
CA GLN A 5 -0.28 -10.91 25.84
C GLN A 5 -0.45 -11.00 24.32
N TYR A 6 -0.40 -9.87 23.61
CA TYR A 6 -0.41 -9.83 22.14
C TYR A 6 0.80 -10.61 21.56
N CYS A 7 2.03 -10.28 21.97
CA CYS A 7 3.21 -11.01 21.47
C CYS A 7 3.16 -12.50 21.84
N HIS A 8 2.63 -12.86 23.00
CA HIS A 8 2.47 -14.26 23.39
C HIS A 8 1.48 -15.00 22.48
N LYS A 9 0.39 -14.33 22.04
CA LYS A 9 -0.53 -14.89 21.05
C LYS A 9 0.16 -15.11 19.70
N CYS A 10 0.92 -14.13 19.22
CA CYS A 10 1.71 -14.26 17.98
C CYS A 10 2.69 -15.44 18.02
N LEU A 11 3.39 -15.62 19.15
CA LEU A 11 4.33 -16.74 19.32
C LEU A 11 3.64 -18.12 19.35
N ASN A 12 2.38 -18.18 19.76
CA ASN A 12 1.60 -19.42 19.83
C ASN A 12 0.76 -19.68 18.56
N GLY A 13 1.05 -19.01 17.45
CA GLY A 13 0.38 -19.22 16.16
C GLY A 13 -0.97 -18.54 16.01
N TYR A 14 -1.37 -17.70 16.97
CA TYR A 14 -2.51 -16.79 16.77
C TYR A 14 -2.03 -15.56 16.01
N ASN A 15 -2.74 -15.16 14.97
CA ASN A 15 -2.36 -14.02 14.12
C ASN A 15 -3.32 -12.83 14.30
N PRO A 16 -3.35 -12.16 15.46
CA PRO A 16 -4.01 -10.87 15.56
C PRO A 16 -3.24 -9.86 14.70
N TYR A 17 -3.92 -9.20 13.75
CA TYR A 17 -3.32 -8.09 13.01
C TYR A 17 -3.08 -6.91 13.96
N TYR A 18 -1.98 -6.18 13.75
CA TYR A 18 -1.70 -4.92 14.44
C TYR A 18 -1.98 -3.76 13.48
N VAL A 19 -2.91 -2.90 13.87
CA VAL A 19 -3.22 -1.65 13.17
C VAL A 19 -3.20 -0.54 14.20
N GLU A 20 -2.48 0.53 13.93
CA GLU A 20 -2.56 1.74 14.75
C GLU A 20 -3.86 2.48 14.40
N SER A 21 -4.69 2.72 15.41
CA SER A 21 -5.93 3.47 15.23
C SER A 21 -5.62 4.97 15.17
N ILE A 22 -5.66 5.54 13.96
CA ILE A 22 -5.84 6.98 13.80
C ILE A 22 -7.35 7.22 13.92
N GLU A 23 -7.79 7.91 14.97
CA GLU A 23 -9.21 8.22 15.19
C GLU A 23 -9.82 8.83 13.92
N CYS A 24 -10.91 8.24 13.40
CA CYS A 24 -11.78 8.89 12.43
C CYS A 24 -12.48 10.05 13.18
N LYS A 25 -11.82 11.22 13.27
CA LYS A 25 -12.33 12.39 13.98
C LYS A 25 -13.56 12.93 13.26
N ARG A 26 -14.76 12.57 13.74
CA ARG A 26 -15.97 13.34 13.49
C ARG A 26 -15.83 14.73 14.15
N PRO A 27 -16.30 15.82 13.53
CA PRO A 27 -16.35 17.14 14.20
C PRO A 27 -17.28 17.18 15.42
N GLU A 28 -18.10 16.16 15.65
CA GLU A 28 -19.11 16.18 16.71
C GLU A 28 -19.16 14.87 17.48
N ARG A 29 -19.17 15.01 18.81
CA ARG A 29 -19.38 14.00 19.88
C ARG A 29 -18.10 13.40 20.48
N ARG A 30 -17.49 14.17 21.37
CA ARG A 30 -16.76 13.63 22.54
C ARG A 30 -17.75 12.82 23.38
N HIS A 31 -17.32 11.62 23.79
CA HIS A 31 -17.96 10.68 24.73
C HIS A 31 -18.86 9.58 24.13
N ARG A 32 -18.26 8.41 23.86
CA ARG A 32 -18.62 7.12 24.52
C ARG A 32 -17.60 6.02 24.17
N PRO A 33 -17.26 5.10 25.09
CA PRO A 33 -16.37 3.97 24.84
C PRO A 33 -17.18 2.68 24.61
N THR A 34 -17.06 2.05 23.44
CA THR A 34 -17.41 0.64 23.09
C THR A 34 -17.18 0.47 21.57
N ASP A 35 -16.80 -0.66 20.96
CA ASP A 35 -16.66 -2.06 21.37
C ASP A 35 -15.71 -2.79 20.38
N ARG A 36 -15.33 -4.02 20.72
CA ARG A 36 -14.39 -4.91 20.02
C ARG A 36 -14.75 -5.19 18.54
N GLN A 37 -13.82 -4.95 17.61
CA GLN A 37 -13.73 -5.68 16.34
C GLN A 37 -12.31 -5.58 15.74
N THR A 38 -11.88 -6.67 15.12
CA THR A 38 -10.59 -6.85 14.44
C THR A 38 -10.55 -5.94 13.21
N TYR A 39 -9.76 -4.87 13.24
CA TYR A 39 -9.70 -3.89 12.15
C TYR A 39 -8.78 -4.40 11.03
N ARG A 40 -9.37 -4.72 9.86
CA ARG A 40 -8.67 -4.52 8.58
C ARG A 40 -8.51 -3.01 8.37
N PRO A 41 -7.52 -2.54 7.59
CA PRO A 41 -7.41 -1.13 7.23
C PRO A 41 -8.58 -0.76 6.30
N GLU A 42 -9.74 -0.44 6.89
CA GLU A 42 -10.99 -0.19 6.19
C GLU A 42 -11.41 1.29 6.30
N PRO A 43 -12.11 1.84 5.28
CA PRO A 43 -12.69 3.18 5.33
C PRO A 43 -13.69 3.35 6.50
N CYS A 44 -13.93 4.58 6.94
CA CYS A 44 -14.76 4.83 8.13
C CYS A 44 -16.16 4.18 8.03
N THR A 45 -16.51 3.34 9.00
CA THR A 45 -17.84 2.72 9.11
C THR A 45 -18.67 3.40 10.18
N SER A 46 -20.00 3.34 10.05
CA SER A 46 -20.93 3.76 11.10
C SER A 46 -22.21 2.94 11.04
N SER A 47 -23.13 3.12 11.99
CA SER A 47 -24.43 2.43 11.97
C SER A 47 -25.27 2.67 10.73
N ARG A 48 -24.88 3.62 9.84
CA ARG A 48 -25.55 3.94 8.57
C ARG A 48 -24.64 3.82 7.35
N GLU A 49 -23.38 3.40 7.53
CA GLU A 49 -22.37 3.36 6.47
C GLU A 49 -21.49 2.13 6.63
N VAL A 50 -21.53 1.27 5.62
CA VAL A 50 -20.62 0.13 5.50
C VAL A 50 -19.62 0.47 4.39
N ALA A 51 -18.34 0.52 4.72
CA ALA A 51 -17.31 0.86 3.75
C ALA A 51 -17.18 -0.21 2.67
N VAL A 52 -16.82 0.21 1.45
CA VAL A 52 -16.64 -0.68 0.29
C VAL A 52 -15.25 -0.45 -0.31
N CYS A 53 -14.58 -1.54 -0.65
CA CYS A 53 -13.26 -1.51 -1.29
C CYS A 53 -13.39 -1.81 -2.79
N ASN A 54 -13.15 -0.79 -3.64
CA ASN A 54 -13.09 -0.94 -5.09
C ASN A 54 -11.62 -1.07 -5.50
N LEU A 55 -11.16 -2.28 -5.85
CA LEU A 55 -9.74 -2.61 -5.87
C LEU A 55 -9.21 -2.95 -7.27
N ALA A 56 -7.98 -2.53 -7.57
CA ALA A 56 -7.18 -3.01 -8.71
C ALA A 56 -5.68 -2.94 -8.39
N SER A 57 -4.85 -3.73 -9.08
CA SER A 57 -3.40 -3.75 -8.87
C SER A 57 -2.61 -3.54 -10.17
N LEU A 58 -1.55 -2.72 -10.09
CA LEU A 58 -0.60 -2.48 -11.16
C LEU A 58 0.50 -3.56 -11.14
N ALA A 59 0.79 -4.19 -12.29
CA ALA A 59 1.91 -5.13 -12.43
C ALA A 59 3.22 -4.35 -12.67
N LEU A 60 4.03 -4.16 -11.62
CA LEU A 60 5.17 -3.25 -11.64
C LEU A 60 6.32 -3.69 -12.56
N ASN A 61 6.48 -5.00 -12.74
CA ASN A 61 7.47 -5.59 -13.64
C ASN A 61 7.28 -5.16 -15.11
N MET A 62 6.06 -4.81 -15.52
CA MET A 62 5.75 -4.41 -16.90
C MET A 62 6.32 -3.04 -17.28
N TYR A 63 6.76 -2.24 -16.31
CA TYR A 63 7.30 -0.90 -16.53
C TYR A 63 8.82 -0.87 -16.54
N VAL A 64 9.49 -2.02 -16.44
CA VAL A 64 10.94 -2.14 -16.63
C VAL A 64 11.25 -2.33 -18.11
N THR A 65 12.03 -1.42 -18.68
CA THR A 65 12.41 -1.45 -20.09
C THR A 65 13.64 -2.34 -20.33
N SER A 66 13.95 -2.63 -21.60
CA SER A 66 15.09 -3.48 -21.97
C SER A 66 16.46 -2.88 -21.60
N ASP A 67 16.55 -1.56 -21.51
CA ASP A 67 17.73 -0.81 -21.05
C ASP A 67 17.85 -0.76 -19.51
N ARG A 68 16.98 -1.48 -18.79
CA ARG A 68 16.93 -1.50 -17.31
C ARG A 68 16.67 -0.12 -16.73
N THR A 69 15.78 0.63 -17.35
CA THR A 69 15.19 1.85 -16.79
C THR A 69 13.73 1.59 -16.43
N PHE A 70 13.17 2.43 -15.55
CA PHE A 70 11.80 2.29 -15.10
C PHE A 70 10.92 3.39 -15.74
N ASP A 71 9.90 2.99 -16.48
CA ASP A 71 9.02 3.91 -17.21
C ASP A 71 7.91 4.47 -16.31
N PHE A 72 8.26 5.54 -15.57
CA PHE A 72 7.32 6.25 -14.71
C PHE A 72 6.18 6.93 -15.49
N LYS A 73 6.40 7.35 -16.74
CA LYS A 73 5.35 7.98 -17.55
C LYS A 73 4.28 6.97 -17.90
N LYS A 74 4.69 5.78 -18.35
CA LYS A 74 3.77 4.69 -18.64
C LYS A 74 3.01 4.22 -17.40
N LEU A 75 3.69 4.15 -16.26
CA LEU A 75 3.06 3.84 -14.97
C LEU A 75 1.97 4.88 -14.63
N ALA A 76 2.27 6.16 -14.77
CA ALA A 76 1.30 7.24 -14.56
C ALA A 76 0.09 7.11 -15.50
N ASP A 77 0.32 6.92 -16.80
CA ASP A 77 -0.75 6.79 -17.79
C ASP A 77 -1.70 5.64 -17.48
N VAL A 78 -1.16 4.46 -17.16
CA VAL A 78 -1.99 3.29 -16.80
C VAL A 78 -2.72 3.54 -15.48
N THR A 79 -2.09 4.18 -14.50
CA THR A 79 -2.73 4.54 -13.23
C THR A 79 -3.95 5.44 -13.45
N LYS A 80 -3.86 6.44 -14.34
CA LYS A 80 -5.01 7.29 -14.71
C LYS A 80 -6.17 6.48 -15.28
N VAL A 81 -5.89 5.48 -16.12
CA VAL A 81 -6.92 4.57 -16.65
C VAL A 81 -7.58 3.77 -15.53
N ILE A 82 -6.79 3.24 -14.60
CA ILE A 82 -7.32 2.49 -13.45
C ILE A 82 -8.24 3.35 -12.60
N VAL A 83 -7.88 4.60 -12.29
CA VAL A 83 -8.76 5.53 -11.55
C VAL A 83 -10.11 5.68 -12.24
N ARG A 84 -10.12 5.92 -13.55
CA ARG A 84 -11.37 6.05 -14.33
C ARG A 84 -12.19 4.76 -14.30
N ASN A 85 -11.54 3.60 -14.39
CA ASN A 85 -12.21 2.30 -14.32
C ASN A 85 -12.83 2.05 -12.95
N LEU A 86 -12.06 2.24 -11.87
CA LEU A 86 -12.55 2.06 -10.50
C LEU A 86 -13.67 3.05 -10.16
N ASN A 87 -13.58 4.31 -10.62
CA ASN A 87 -14.66 5.27 -10.43
C ASN A 87 -15.95 4.88 -11.18
N LYS A 88 -15.86 4.23 -12.35
CA LYS A 88 -17.03 3.67 -13.04
C LYS A 88 -17.60 2.47 -12.32
N ILE A 89 -16.76 1.62 -11.71
CA ILE A 89 -17.22 0.46 -10.93
C ILE A 89 -18.13 0.92 -9.78
N ILE A 90 -17.84 2.04 -9.12
CA ILE A 90 -18.71 2.58 -8.05
C ILE A 90 -20.16 2.81 -8.54
N GLU A 91 -20.36 3.19 -9.81
CA GLU A 91 -21.70 3.40 -10.38
C GLU A 91 -22.39 2.11 -10.81
N ILE A 92 -21.62 1.14 -11.29
CA ILE A 92 -22.14 -0.11 -11.90
C ILE A 92 -22.33 -1.21 -10.85
N ASN A 93 -21.61 -1.13 -9.72
CA ASN A 93 -21.57 -2.19 -8.73
C ASN A 93 -22.95 -2.45 -8.12
N PHE A 94 -23.26 -3.74 -7.92
CA PHE A 94 -24.42 -4.15 -7.16
C PHE A 94 -24.06 -4.18 -5.66
N TYR A 95 -24.78 -3.41 -4.86
CA TYR A 95 -24.54 -3.32 -3.41
C TYR A 95 -25.47 -4.27 -2.66
N PRO A 96 -24.94 -5.21 -1.85
CA PRO A 96 -25.77 -6.18 -1.13
C PRO A 96 -26.56 -5.56 0.02
N VAL A 97 -26.13 -4.41 0.54
CA VAL A 97 -26.79 -3.66 1.60
C VAL A 97 -26.81 -2.15 1.26
N PRO A 98 -27.89 -1.42 1.57
CA PRO A 98 -28.03 0.00 1.21
C PRO A 98 -27.00 0.91 1.90
N GLU A 99 -26.53 0.54 3.09
CA GLU A 99 -25.47 1.26 3.81
C GLU A 99 -24.15 1.25 3.05
N ALA A 100 -23.89 0.21 2.26
CA ALA A 100 -22.71 0.08 1.43
C ALA A 100 -22.79 0.97 0.19
N GLU A 101 -23.96 1.02 -0.46
CA GLU A 101 -24.21 1.92 -1.58
C GLU A 101 -24.08 3.39 -1.15
N ASN A 102 -24.71 3.73 -0.02
CA ASN A 102 -24.66 5.07 0.56
C ASN A 102 -23.21 5.51 0.83
N SER A 103 -22.42 4.67 1.51
CA SER A 103 -21.01 4.99 1.80
C SER A 103 -20.18 5.16 0.52
N ASN A 104 -20.30 4.21 -0.43
CA ASN A 104 -19.46 4.22 -1.62
C ASN A 104 -19.81 5.37 -2.57
N LYS A 105 -21.10 5.72 -2.73
CA LYS A 105 -21.50 6.87 -3.57
C LYS A 105 -21.13 8.21 -2.96
N ARG A 106 -21.20 8.32 -1.62
CA ARG A 106 -20.91 9.55 -0.87
C ARG A 106 -19.43 9.91 -0.81
N HIS A 107 -18.57 8.92 -0.54
CA HIS A 107 -17.13 9.14 -0.35
C HIS A 107 -16.30 8.73 -1.57
N ARG A 108 -16.79 7.78 -2.36
CA ARG A 108 -16.15 7.27 -3.58
C ARG A 108 -14.69 6.79 -3.40
N PRO A 109 -14.36 6.02 -2.34
CA PRO A 109 -13.01 5.53 -2.16
C PRO A 109 -12.67 4.48 -3.23
N ILE A 110 -11.43 4.49 -3.71
CA ILE A 110 -10.88 3.43 -4.56
C ILE A 110 -9.55 2.97 -3.96
N GLY A 111 -9.12 1.75 -4.26
CA GLY A 111 -7.88 1.17 -3.76
C GLY A 111 -7.01 0.65 -4.89
N ILE A 112 -6.05 1.47 -5.30
CA ILE A 112 -5.01 1.09 -6.26
C ILE A 112 -3.85 0.49 -5.48
N GLY A 113 -3.55 -0.76 -5.76
CA GLY A 113 -2.38 -1.45 -5.23
C GLY A 113 -1.40 -1.79 -6.32
N VAL A 114 -0.43 -2.63 -5.95
CA VAL A 114 0.62 -3.09 -6.85
C VAL A 114 0.81 -4.59 -6.68
N GLN A 115 1.49 -5.20 -7.64
CA GLN A 115 2.03 -6.55 -7.58
C GLN A 115 3.35 -6.57 -8.35
N GLY A 116 4.18 -7.58 -8.09
CA GLY A 116 5.45 -7.75 -8.77
C GLY A 116 6.50 -6.70 -8.44
N LEU A 117 6.48 -6.15 -7.22
CA LEU A 117 7.52 -5.21 -6.77
C LEU A 117 8.91 -5.88 -6.73
N ALA A 118 8.99 -7.10 -6.18
CA ALA A 118 10.23 -7.85 -6.15
C ALA A 118 10.71 -8.21 -7.57
N ASP A 119 9.80 -8.60 -8.47
CA ASP A 119 10.12 -8.84 -9.88
C ASP A 119 10.72 -7.59 -10.55
N ALA A 120 10.14 -6.40 -10.30
CA ALA A 120 10.66 -5.15 -10.82
C ALA A 120 12.09 -4.87 -10.31
N PHE A 121 12.37 -5.09 -9.03
CA PHE A 121 13.73 -4.96 -8.48
C PHE A 121 14.72 -5.93 -9.10
N ILE A 122 14.32 -7.20 -9.29
CA ILE A 122 15.17 -8.22 -9.93
C ILE A 122 15.47 -7.84 -11.39
N LEU A 123 14.47 -7.39 -12.15
CA LEU A 123 14.64 -6.96 -13.54
C LEU A 123 15.58 -5.74 -13.63
N MET A 124 15.50 -4.81 -12.68
CA MET A 124 16.39 -3.66 -12.55
C MET A 124 17.79 -4.01 -12.01
N ARG A 125 17.99 -5.25 -11.54
CA ARG A 125 19.22 -5.73 -10.86
C ARG A 125 19.51 -5.01 -9.54
N TYR A 126 18.46 -4.66 -8.80
CA TYR A 126 18.57 -4.04 -7.48
C TYR A 126 18.25 -5.08 -6.39
N PRO A 127 19.21 -5.43 -5.52
CA PRO A 127 18.89 -6.16 -4.30
C PRO A 127 17.81 -5.43 -3.51
N PHE A 128 16.89 -6.16 -2.86
CA PHE A 128 15.73 -5.55 -2.20
C PHE A 128 16.13 -4.49 -1.16
N GLU A 129 17.26 -4.70 -0.48
CA GLU A 129 17.78 -3.81 0.58
C GLU A 129 18.63 -2.65 0.04
N SER A 130 18.93 -2.63 -1.26
CA SER A 130 19.83 -1.66 -1.87
C SER A 130 19.27 -0.23 -1.83
N PRO A 131 20.13 0.81 -1.74
CA PRO A 131 19.71 2.20 -1.83
C PRO A 131 18.90 2.51 -3.11
N GLU A 132 19.26 1.86 -4.22
CA GLU A 132 18.59 1.99 -5.51
C GLU A 132 17.15 1.45 -5.45
N ALA A 133 16.94 0.29 -4.84
CA ALA A 133 15.59 -0.27 -4.62
C ALA A 133 14.75 0.61 -3.69
N GLN A 134 15.36 1.18 -2.64
CA GLN A 134 14.67 2.09 -1.72
C GLN A 134 14.23 3.39 -2.40
N LEU A 135 15.09 3.96 -3.25
CA LEU A 135 14.74 5.14 -4.05
C LEU A 135 13.64 4.82 -5.07
N LEU A 136 13.79 3.72 -5.81
CA LEU A 136 12.79 3.28 -6.78
C LEU A 136 11.43 3.01 -6.11
N ASN A 137 11.42 2.42 -4.91
CA ASN A 137 10.21 2.24 -4.11
C ASN A 137 9.50 3.58 -3.86
N LYS A 138 10.21 4.63 -3.43
CA LYS A 138 9.62 5.97 -3.25
C LYS A 138 9.04 6.49 -4.56
N GLN A 139 9.84 6.46 -5.63
CA GLN A 139 9.47 7.01 -6.94
C GLN A 139 8.25 6.30 -7.57
N ILE A 140 8.13 4.98 -7.41
CA ILE A 140 6.98 4.21 -7.89
C ILE A 140 5.70 4.69 -7.21
N PHE A 141 5.69 4.73 -5.88
CA PHE A 141 4.48 5.11 -5.13
C PHE A 141 4.17 6.60 -5.24
N GLU A 142 5.19 7.44 -5.32
CA GLU A 142 5.05 8.86 -5.65
C GLU A 142 4.34 9.03 -7.00
N THR A 143 4.78 8.30 -8.03
CA THR A 143 4.18 8.32 -9.37
C THR A 143 2.73 7.84 -9.37
N ILE A 144 2.44 6.74 -8.68
CA ILE A 144 1.07 6.20 -8.58
C ILE A 144 0.16 7.22 -7.90
N TYR A 145 0.59 7.81 -6.78
CA TYR A 145 -0.22 8.78 -6.04
C TYR A 145 -0.45 10.06 -6.84
N TYR A 146 0.60 10.60 -7.47
CA TYR A 146 0.53 11.77 -8.34
C TYR A 146 -0.47 11.57 -9.48
N ALA A 147 -0.31 10.49 -10.24
CA ALA A 147 -1.16 10.17 -11.37
C ALA A 147 -2.61 9.89 -10.96
N ALA A 148 -2.79 9.23 -9.80
CA ALA A 148 -4.11 8.95 -9.28
C ALA A 148 -4.86 10.23 -8.87
N LEU A 149 -4.18 11.15 -8.18
CA LEU A 149 -4.71 12.47 -7.84
C LEU A 149 -5.04 13.28 -9.09
N GLU A 150 -4.15 13.29 -10.07
CA GLU A 150 -4.35 14.03 -11.31
C GLU A 150 -5.61 13.55 -12.06
N SER A 151 -5.77 12.23 -12.22
CA SER A 151 -6.97 11.67 -12.86
C SER A 151 -8.23 11.87 -12.03
N SER A 152 -8.13 11.81 -10.70
CA SER A 152 -9.26 12.07 -9.79
C SER A 152 -9.70 13.53 -9.87
N CYS A 153 -8.75 14.45 -10.06
CA CYS A 153 -9.01 15.88 -10.29
C CYS A 153 -9.65 16.12 -11.67
N ASP A 154 -9.19 15.44 -12.72
CA ASP A 154 -9.82 15.51 -14.04
C ASP A 154 -11.28 15.02 -14.00
N LEU A 155 -11.55 13.93 -13.30
CA LEU A 155 -12.92 13.46 -13.07
C LEU A 155 -13.75 14.44 -12.24
N ALA A 156 -13.14 15.16 -11.29
CA ALA A 156 -13.85 16.19 -10.52
C ALA A 156 -14.20 17.41 -11.37
N LYS A 157 -13.35 17.77 -12.32
CA LYS A 157 -13.66 18.81 -13.32
C LYS A 157 -14.83 18.39 -14.21
N GLU A 158 -14.93 17.12 -14.57
CA GLU A 158 -15.99 16.58 -15.44
C GLU A 158 -17.32 16.35 -14.68
N LEU A 159 -17.27 15.85 -13.45
CA LEU A 159 -18.43 15.30 -12.72
C LEU A 159 -18.71 16.00 -11.37
N GLY A 160 -17.89 16.96 -10.98
CA GLY A 160 -17.84 17.55 -9.64
C GLY A 160 -17.05 16.69 -8.64
N PRO A 161 -16.61 17.26 -7.50
CA PRO A 161 -15.96 16.51 -6.43
C PRO A 161 -16.93 15.50 -5.77
N TYR A 162 -16.40 14.58 -4.96
CA TYR A 162 -17.25 13.71 -4.12
C TYR A 162 -17.99 14.52 -3.04
N GLU A 163 -19.10 13.99 -2.54
CA GLU A 163 -20.06 14.72 -1.70
C GLU A 163 -19.41 15.31 -0.44
N THR A 164 -18.56 14.54 0.23
CA THR A 164 -17.90 14.97 1.48
C THR A 164 -16.49 15.52 1.26
N TYR A 165 -16.21 16.11 0.08
CA TYR A 165 -14.91 16.70 -0.21
C TYR A 165 -14.63 17.94 0.63
N GLN A 166 -15.63 18.81 0.81
CA GLN A 166 -15.46 20.06 1.56
C GLN A 166 -15.15 19.78 3.04
N GLY A 167 -14.05 20.36 3.53
CA GLY A 167 -13.56 20.16 4.89
C GLY A 167 -12.53 19.05 5.04
N SER A 168 -12.33 18.22 4.01
CA SER A 168 -11.26 17.22 3.96
C SER A 168 -9.87 17.87 3.99
N PRO A 169 -8.80 17.13 4.33
CA PRO A 169 -7.44 17.64 4.24
C PRO A 169 -7.08 18.09 2.81
N VAL A 170 -7.49 17.32 1.79
CA VAL A 170 -7.23 17.64 0.39
C VAL A 170 -7.92 18.94 -0.03
N SER A 171 -9.12 19.25 0.49
CA SER A 171 -9.77 20.55 0.24
C SER A 171 -9.07 21.73 0.89
N LYS A 172 -8.14 21.48 1.82
CA LYS A 172 -7.28 22.48 2.46
C LYS A 172 -5.88 22.51 1.83
N GLY A 173 -5.67 21.76 0.75
CA GLY A 173 -4.38 21.64 0.08
C GLY A 173 -3.37 20.72 0.78
N ILE A 174 -3.81 19.93 1.77
CA ILE A 174 -2.98 18.97 2.51
C ILE A 174 -3.10 17.60 1.83
N LEU A 175 -2.00 17.11 1.26
CA LEU A 175 -1.88 15.79 0.65
C LEU A 175 -1.21 14.80 1.61
N GLN A 176 -1.21 13.52 1.25
CA GLN A 176 -0.60 12.48 2.08
C GLN A 176 0.85 12.78 2.53
N PRO A 177 1.80 13.17 1.66
CA PRO A 177 3.18 13.41 2.10
C PRO A 177 3.28 14.55 3.12
N ASP A 178 2.38 15.54 3.06
CA ASP A 178 2.35 16.65 4.03
C ASP A 178 1.95 16.16 5.43
N MET A 179 1.06 15.16 5.52
CA MET A 179 0.65 14.57 6.81
C MET A 179 1.79 13.83 7.50
N TRP A 180 2.77 13.35 6.72
CA TRP A 180 3.97 12.66 7.18
C TRP A 180 5.18 13.60 7.28
N ASN A 181 5.03 14.89 6.98
CA ASN A 181 6.13 15.86 6.87
C ASN A 181 7.24 15.41 5.89
N VAL A 182 6.87 14.71 4.83
CA VAL A 182 7.79 14.23 3.80
C VAL A 182 7.78 15.19 2.62
N THR A 183 8.97 15.59 2.17
CA THR A 183 9.14 16.29 0.90
C THR A 183 9.26 15.25 -0.21
N PRO A 184 8.40 15.27 -1.25
CA PRO A 184 8.51 14.37 -2.39
C PRO A 184 9.83 14.52 -3.16
N THR A 185 10.12 13.60 -4.08
CA THR A 185 11.28 13.73 -4.97
C THR A 185 11.01 14.76 -6.07
N ASP A 186 12.05 15.13 -6.83
CA ASP A 186 11.93 16.05 -7.97
C ASP A 186 11.35 15.37 -9.24
N LEU A 187 10.81 14.16 -9.12
CA LEU A 187 10.32 13.38 -10.27
C LEU A 187 9.05 13.97 -10.87
N TRP A 188 8.16 14.51 -10.03
CA TRP A 188 6.88 15.09 -10.44
C TRP A 188 6.69 16.49 -9.86
N ASP A 189 6.10 17.38 -10.64
CA ASP A 189 5.80 18.74 -10.18
C ASP A 189 4.46 18.79 -9.44
N TRP A 190 4.55 18.85 -8.10
CA TRP A 190 3.41 18.88 -7.19
C TRP A 190 2.70 20.22 -7.13
N ALA A 191 3.36 21.33 -7.47
CA ALA A 191 2.76 22.66 -7.34
C ALA A 191 1.59 22.89 -8.33
N PRO A 192 1.73 22.62 -9.64
CA PRO A 192 0.61 22.70 -10.58
C PRO A 192 -0.52 21.74 -10.25
N LEU A 193 -0.20 20.54 -9.72
CA LEU A 193 -1.21 19.58 -9.31
C LEU A 193 -2.03 20.11 -8.14
N ARG A 194 -1.38 20.73 -7.13
CA ARG A 194 -2.08 21.36 -6.01
C ARG A 194 -2.97 22.51 -6.45
N GLU A 195 -2.53 23.33 -7.40
CA GLU A 195 -3.37 24.40 -7.98
C GLU A 195 -4.59 23.83 -8.72
N LYS A 196 -4.39 22.77 -9.50
CA LYS A 196 -5.48 22.07 -10.22
C LYS A 196 -6.51 21.51 -9.23
N ILE A 197 -6.04 20.85 -8.16
CA ILE A 197 -6.89 20.33 -7.08
C ILE A 197 -7.61 21.44 -6.34
N ALA A 198 -6.95 22.55 -6.03
CA ALA A 198 -7.58 23.68 -5.35
C ALA A 198 -8.73 24.29 -6.19
N LYS A 199 -8.59 24.26 -7.53
CA LYS A 199 -9.59 24.78 -8.45
C LYS A 199 -10.78 23.84 -8.68
N HIS A 200 -10.52 22.53 -8.81
CA HIS A 200 -11.51 21.57 -9.29
C HIS A 200 -11.94 20.53 -8.25
N GLY A 201 -11.20 20.39 -7.16
CA GLY A 201 -11.34 19.30 -6.21
C GLY A 201 -10.87 17.95 -6.77
N VAL A 202 -11.25 16.87 -6.09
CA VAL A 202 -10.98 15.49 -6.51
C VAL A 202 -12.26 14.65 -6.43
N ARG A 203 -12.38 13.61 -7.28
CA ARG A 203 -13.59 12.80 -7.40
C ARG A 203 -13.64 11.65 -6.40
N ASN A 204 -12.50 11.23 -5.87
CA ASN A 204 -12.37 10.09 -4.98
C ASN A 204 -11.71 10.53 -3.67
N SER A 205 -12.25 10.08 -2.53
CA SER A 205 -11.73 10.43 -1.20
C SER A 205 -10.38 9.78 -0.87
N LEU A 206 -10.17 8.56 -1.37
CA LEU A 206 -9.01 7.71 -1.13
C LEU A 206 -8.66 7.00 -2.44
N LEU A 207 -7.38 6.76 -2.68
CA LEU A 207 -6.87 6.33 -3.98
C LEU A 207 -5.98 5.09 -3.94
N VAL A 208 -5.06 5.01 -2.98
CA VAL A 208 -3.96 4.04 -3.00
C VAL A 208 -4.03 3.15 -1.76
N ALA A 209 -4.06 1.83 -2.00
CA ALA A 209 -4.12 0.81 -0.96
C ALA A 209 -3.50 -0.51 -1.46
N PRO A 210 -2.20 -0.74 -1.24
CA PRO A 210 -1.57 -2.02 -1.57
C PRO A 210 -2.20 -3.18 -0.79
N MET A 211 -2.97 -3.99 -1.51
CA MET A 211 -3.68 -5.14 -1.01
C MET A 211 -2.86 -6.43 -1.21
N PRO A 212 -3.22 -7.54 -0.56
CA PRO A 212 -2.71 -8.85 -0.93
C PRO A 212 -3.22 -9.20 -2.33
N THR A 213 -2.34 -9.65 -3.20
CA THR A 213 -2.66 -9.96 -4.61
C THR A 213 -2.54 -11.45 -4.92
N ALA A 214 -2.71 -12.32 -3.92
CA ALA A 214 -2.42 -13.75 -4.02
C ALA A 214 -2.90 -14.41 -5.32
N SER A 215 -4.20 -14.32 -5.63
CA SER A 215 -4.74 -14.96 -6.84
C SER A 215 -4.35 -14.22 -8.12
N THR A 216 -4.37 -12.88 -8.15
CA THR A 216 -4.11 -12.11 -9.37
C THR A 216 -2.63 -12.10 -9.76
N ALA A 217 -1.73 -12.10 -8.78
CA ALA A 217 -0.29 -12.23 -9.00
C ALA A 217 0.07 -13.61 -9.53
N GLN A 218 -0.56 -14.67 -9.02
CA GLN A 218 -0.41 -16.00 -9.58
C GLN A 218 -0.90 -16.09 -11.04
N ILE A 219 -2.04 -15.48 -11.36
CA ILE A 219 -2.56 -15.44 -12.74
C ILE A 219 -1.58 -14.73 -13.69
N LEU A 220 -0.96 -13.64 -13.25
CA LEU A 220 -0.02 -12.87 -14.06
C LEU A 220 1.44 -13.38 -13.98
N GLY A 221 1.72 -14.37 -13.13
CA GLY A 221 3.06 -14.90 -12.93
C GLY A 221 4.02 -13.95 -12.20
N ASN A 222 3.50 -13.07 -11.34
CA ASN A 222 4.27 -12.09 -10.57
C ASN A 222 4.39 -12.51 -9.08
N ASN A 223 5.36 -11.95 -8.37
CA ASN A 223 5.38 -12.01 -6.90
C ASN A 223 4.25 -11.18 -6.29
N GLU A 224 3.82 -11.57 -5.09
CA GLU A 224 2.68 -10.95 -4.44
C GLU A 224 2.98 -9.53 -3.94
N SER A 225 2.05 -8.62 -4.24
CA SER A 225 1.97 -7.28 -3.67
C SER A 225 3.32 -6.54 -3.64
N ILE A 226 3.68 -6.05 -2.45
CA ILE A 226 4.91 -5.34 -2.12
C ILE A 226 5.97 -6.24 -1.44
N GLU A 227 5.78 -7.55 -1.47
CA GLU A 227 6.57 -8.48 -0.69
C GLU A 227 7.88 -8.84 -1.40
N PRO A 228 8.97 -9.13 -0.65
CA PRO A 228 10.11 -9.86 -1.20
C PRO A 228 9.72 -11.30 -1.58
N TYR A 229 10.57 -11.99 -2.34
CA TYR A 229 10.37 -13.42 -2.60
C TYR A 229 10.48 -14.22 -1.31
N THR A 230 9.50 -15.08 -1.06
CA THR A 230 9.49 -15.96 0.12
C THR A 230 10.43 -17.16 -0.04
N SER A 231 10.62 -17.62 -1.28
CA SER A 231 11.51 -18.72 -1.65
C SER A 231 11.95 -18.57 -3.11
N ASN A 232 13.21 -18.89 -3.41
CA ASN A 232 13.72 -18.98 -4.79
C ASN A 232 13.34 -20.30 -5.49
N ILE A 233 12.96 -21.31 -4.70
CA ILE A 233 12.51 -22.60 -5.20
C ILE A 233 11.07 -22.79 -4.72
N TYR A 234 10.14 -22.83 -5.65
CA TYR A 234 8.75 -23.18 -5.34
C TYR A 234 8.64 -24.71 -5.22
N THR A 235 9.16 -25.28 -4.14
CA THR A 235 8.95 -26.70 -3.83
C THR A 235 7.65 -26.88 -3.04
N ARG A 236 6.76 -27.71 -3.59
CA ARG A 236 5.62 -28.26 -2.85
C ARG A 236 6.18 -29.08 -1.66
N ARG A 237 5.82 -28.69 -0.44
CA ARG A 237 6.43 -29.14 0.85
C ARG A 237 6.84 -30.62 0.92
N VAL A 238 8.09 -30.83 1.37
CA VAL A 238 8.48 -31.75 2.45
C VAL A 238 9.33 -31.00 3.48
N LEU A 239 9.33 -31.48 4.73
CA LEU A 239 9.75 -30.81 5.98
C LEU A 239 11.27 -30.61 6.17
N SER A 240 11.94 -29.89 5.28
CA SER A 240 13.34 -29.49 5.51
C SER A 240 13.56 -28.09 4.98
N GLY A 241 13.78 -27.13 5.88
CA GLY A 241 14.31 -25.82 5.51
C GLY A 241 15.70 -25.99 4.92
N GLU A 242 16.01 -25.21 3.88
CA GLU A 242 17.29 -25.28 3.19
C GLU A 242 17.95 -23.90 3.15
N PHE A 243 19.08 -23.79 3.84
CA PHE A 243 20.12 -22.82 3.51
C PHE A 243 21.00 -23.47 2.45
N GLN A 244 20.85 -23.08 1.18
CA GLN A 244 21.79 -23.49 0.14
C GLN A 244 22.82 -22.39 -0.09
N ASN A 245 23.91 -22.43 0.68
CA ASN A 245 25.12 -21.72 0.26
C ASN A 245 25.75 -22.52 -0.90
N ILE A 246 25.28 -22.25 -2.12
CA ILE A 246 25.84 -22.83 -3.34
C ILE A 246 27.09 -22.03 -3.68
N PRO A 247 28.32 -22.56 -3.48
CA PRO A 247 29.56 -21.81 -3.73
C PRO A 247 29.70 -21.37 -5.20
N GLU A 248 29.04 -22.06 -6.13
CA GLU A 248 29.04 -21.77 -7.55
C GLU A 248 28.23 -20.51 -7.92
N ILE A 249 27.33 -20.04 -7.06
CA ILE A 249 26.54 -18.83 -7.32
C ILE A 249 27.35 -17.58 -6.92
N PRO A 250 27.59 -16.65 -7.86
CA PRO A 250 28.20 -15.36 -7.58
C PRO A 250 27.49 -14.54 -6.50
N ASN A 251 28.25 -13.75 -5.74
CA ASN A 251 27.71 -12.98 -4.62
C ASN A 251 26.67 -11.93 -5.05
N ASP A 252 26.83 -11.31 -6.23
CA ASP A 252 25.87 -10.36 -6.78
C ASP A 252 24.50 -11.01 -7.03
N LEU A 253 24.48 -12.26 -7.50
CA LEU A 253 23.23 -13.02 -7.64
C LEU A 253 22.67 -13.45 -6.29
N LYS A 254 23.51 -13.84 -5.33
CA LYS A 254 23.04 -14.14 -3.96
C LYS A 254 22.35 -12.95 -3.31
N GLU A 255 22.91 -11.75 -3.45
CA GLU A 255 22.31 -10.52 -2.95
C GLU A 255 20.99 -10.18 -3.65
N LEU A 256 20.93 -10.37 -4.98
CA LEU A 256 19.73 -10.07 -5.77
C LEU A 256 18.56 -11.00 -5.43
N TYR A 257 18.84 -12.27 -5.16
CA TYR A 257 17.84 -13.31 -4.90
C TYR A 257 17.71 -13.66 -3.41
N LYS A 258 18.03 -12.74 -2.49
CA LYS A 258 17.73 -12.94 -1.07
C LYS A 258 16.23 -13.17 -0.86
N THR A 259 15.92 -14.16 -0.04
CA THR A 259 14.56 -14.43 0.39
C THR A 259 14.14 -13.50 1.52
N VAL A 260 12.84 -13.40 1.78
CA VAL A 260 12.27 -12.61 2.89
C VAL A 260 12.83 -12.99 4.26
N TRP A 261 13.33 -14.22 4.43
CA TRP A 261 13.93 -14.74 5.65
C TRP A 261 15.36 -14.23 5.88
N GLU A 262 16.03 -13.82 4.81
CA GLU A 262 17.40 -13.31 4.79
C GLU A 262 17.44 -11.76 4.79
N ILE A 263 16.34 -11.13 4.37
CA ILE A 263 16.17 -9.68 4.34
C ILE A 263 15.86 -9.14 5.74
N SER A 264 16.47 -8.01 6.07
CA SER A 264 16.19 -7.28 7.31
C SER A 264 14.73 -6.78 7.33
N GLN A 265 13.96 -7.28 8.31
CA GLN A 265 12.58 -6.82 8.51
C GLN A 265 12.49 -5.34 8.88
N LYS A 266 13.55 -4.74 9.46
CA LYS A 266 13.60 -3.29 9.67
C LYS A 266 13.64 -2.53 8.36
N THR A 267 14.38 -3.03 7.36
CA THR A 267 14.44 -2.45 6.02
C THR A 267 13.07 -2.55 5.34
N ILE A 268 12.38 -3.69 5.48
CA ILE A 268 11.00 -3.86 4.98
C ILE A 268 10.06 -2.83 5.61
N ILE A 269 10.12 -2.65 6.93
CA ILE A 269 9.31 -1.64 7.64
C ILE A 269 9.68 -0.22 7.19
N GLN A 270 10.96 0.07 6.99
CA GLN A 270 11.41 1.38 6.51
C GLN A 270 10.87 1.67 5.10
N MET A 271 11.00 0.71 4.18
CA MET A 271 10.46 0.85 2.83
C MET A 271 8.93 0.97 2.83
N ALA A 272 8.25 0.33 3.78
CA ALA A 272 6.81 0.50 4.01
C ALA A 272 6.46 1.92 4.48
N ALA A 273 7.22 2.50 5.40
CA ALA A 273 7.04 3.89 5.84
C ALA A 273 7.33 4.88 4.69
N ASP A 274 8.43 4.68 3.97
CA ASP A 274 8.87 5.52 2.86
C ASP A 274 7.81 5.65 1.76
N ARG A 275 7.18 4.53 1.37
CA ARG A 275 6.05 4.56 0.42
C ARG A 275 4.74 4.99 1.07
N GLY A 276 4.60 4.81 2.38
CA GLY A 276 3.41 5.17 3.17
C GLY A 276 3.07 6.66 3.07
N ALA A 277 4.08 7.51 2.90
CA ALA A 277 3.91 8.94 2.62
C ALA A 277 3.11 9.24 1.32
N PHE A 278 2.99 8.27 0.42
CA PHE A 278 2.25 8.37 -0.84
C PHE A 278 1.06 7.39 -0.90
N ILE A 279 0.66 6.81 0.24
CA ILE A 279 -0.49 5.89 0.35
C ILE A 279 -1.50 6.53 1.30
N ASP A 280 -2.66 6.95 0.77
CA ASP A 280 -3.70 7.64 1.54
C ASP A 280 -4.59 6.70 2.38
N GLN A 281 -4.40 5.39 2.25
CA GLN A 281 -5.02 4.37 3.10
C GLN A 281 -3.97 3.67 3.96
N SER A 282 -3.67 2.41 3.65
CA SER A 282 -2.65 1.61 4.30
C SER A 282 -2.17 0.54 3.32
N GLN A 283 -1.27 -0.32 3.79
CA GLN A 283 -0.70 -1.42 3.01
C GLN A 283 -0.77 -2.71 3.82
N SER A 284 -1.02 -3.82 3.14
CA SER A 284 -0.95 -5.14 3.76
C SER A 284 0.51 -5.56 3.90
N LEU A 285 1.07 -5.38 5.09
CA LEU A 285 2.48 -5.67 5.36
C LEU A 285 2.62 -6.94 6.20
N ASN A 286 3.14 -8.00 5.58
CA ASN A 286 3.54 -9.21 6.30
C ASN A 286 4.96 -9.05 6.85
N ILE A 287 5.16 -9.50 8.09
CA ILE A 287 6.48 -9.54 8.75
C ILE A 287 6.89 -11.00 8.91
N HIS A 288 8.11 -11.31 8.47
CA HIS A 288 8.64 -12.66 8.43
C HIS A 288 9.80 -12.80 9.41
N VAL A 289 9.65 -13.67 10.41
CA VAL A 289 10.72 -13.95 11.38
C VAL A 289 10.90 -15.45 11.51
N ALA A 290 12.07 -15.95 11.11
CA ALA A 290 12.39 -17.37 11.16
C ALA A 290 12.37 -17.91 12.61
N GLU A 291 12.99 -17.19 13.55
CA GLU A 291 13.03 -17.54 14.96
C GLU A 291 12.45 -16.40 15.81
N PRO A 292 11.11 -16.34 15.96
CA PRO A 292 10.46 -15.26 16.67
C PRO A 292 10.67 -15.42 18.18
N ASN A 293 10.97 -14.29 18.83
CA ASN A 293 10.99 -14.21 20.28
C ASN A 293 10.38 -12.87 20.74
N TYR A 294 10.08 -12.76 22.03
CA TYR A 294 9.43 -11.58 22.58
C TYR A 294 10.20 -10.28 22.28
N GLY A 295 11.53 -10.29 22.38
CA GLY A 295 12.38 -9.12 22.11
C GLY A 295 12.35 -8.70 20.64
N LYS A 296 12.45 -9.66 19.70
CA LYS A 296 12.37 -9.40 18.26
C LYS A 296 11.00 -8.83 17.88
N LEU A 297 9.91 -9.47 18.31
CA LEU A 297 8.55 -8.98 18.03
C LEU A 297 8.30 -7.58 18.61
N THR A 298 8.70 -7.36 19.87
CA THR A 298 8.58 -6.06 20.52
C THR A 298 9.36 -5.00 19.75
N SER A 299 10.63 -5.25 19.44
CA SER A 299 11.46 -4.26 18.76
C SER A 299 10.95 -3.90 17.37
N MET A 300 10.41 -4.86 16.59
CA MET A 300 9.82 -4.58 15.28
C MET A 300 8.51 -3.79 15.37
N HIS A 301 7.60 -4.14 16.28
CA HIS A 301 6.36 -3.38 16.45
C HIS A 301 6.62 -1.94 16.89
N PHE A 302 7.52 -1.75 17.86
CA PHE A 302 7.91 -0.40 18.29
C PHE A 302 8.73 0.34 17.22
N TYR A 303 9.45 -0.37 16.36
CA TYR A 303 10.14 0.24 15.22
C TYR A 303 9.12 0.77 14.21
N GLY A 304 8.14 -0.04 13.81
CA GLY A 304 7.08 0.37 12.89
C GLY A 304 6.19 1.48 13.44
N TRP A 305 5.87 1.45 14.74
CA TRP A 305 5.11 2.51 15.41
C TRP A 305 5.86 3.85 15.47
N LYS A 306 7.19 3.83 15.45
CA LYS A 306 8.01 5.05 15.49
C LYS A 306 8.22 5.70 14.14
N GLN A 307 8.01 4.96 13.05
CA GLN A 307 8.10 5.52 11.70
C GLN A 307 6.83 6.33 11.41
#